data_AF-A0A382Z2C6-F1
#
_entry.id   AF-A0A382Z2C6-F1
#
_cell.length_a   1.000
_cell.length_b   1.000
_cell.length_c   1.000
_cell.angle_alpha   90.00
_cell.angle_beta   90.00
_cell.angle_gamma   90.00
#
_symmetry.space_group_name_H-M   'P 1'
#
loop_
_entity.id
_entity.type
_entity.pdbx_description
1 polymer ?
#
loop_
_entity_poly.entity_id
_entity_poly.type
_entity_poly.pdbx_seq_one_letter_code
_entity_poly.pdbx_strand_id
1 'polypeptide(L)' 'MSSLETLKKLVEIDSPTGFTEQACKYAAEVLKGYGYSPELSNKGAVRCS' A
#
# COMPACT_ATOMS: atom_id res chain seq x y z
N MET A 1 -2.15 -15.42 1.46
CA MET A 1 -0.97 -14.64 1.88
C MET A 1 -1.16 -14.34 3.36
N SER A 2 -0.18 -14.68 4.20
CA SER A 2 -0.27 -14.38 5.62
C SER A 2 0.01 -12.89 5.89
N SER A 3 -0.45 -12.37 7.04
CA SER A 3 -0.15 -10.99 7.45
C SER A 3 1.37 -10.72 7.54
N LEU A 4 2.16 -11.72 7.92
CA LEU A 4 3.62 -11.64 7.99
C LEU A 4 4.26 -11.46 6.61
N GLU A 5 3.79 -12.19 5.60
CA GLU A 5 4.31 -12.07 4.22
C GLU A 5 4.00 -10.69 3.62
N THR A 6 2.79 -10.18 3.87
CA THR A 6 2.38 -8.85 3.43
C THR A 6 3.21 -7.76 4.10
N LEU A 7 3.44 -7.87 5.42
CA LEU A 7 4.29 -6.94 6.16
C LEU A 7 5.72 -6.95 5.64
N LYS A 8 6.30 -8.13 5.43
CA LYS A 8 7.67 -8.27 4.91
C LYS A 8 7.83 -7.57 3.57
N LYS A 9 6.92 -7.83 2.62
CA LYS A 9 6.93 -7.18 1.30
C LYS A 9 6.77 -5.66 1.39
N LEU A 10 5.95 -5.15 2.30
CA LEU A 10 5.78 -3.72 2.51
C LEU A 10 7.07 -3.07 3.05
N VAL A 11 7.74 -3.72 4.02
CA VAL A 11 8.97 -3.23 4.64
C VAL A 11 10.16 -3.26 3.67
N GLU A 12 10.18 -4.21 2.73
CA GLU A 12 11.20 -4.29 1.67
C GLU A 12 11.09 -3.15 0.63
N ILE A 13 10.00 -2.37 0.64
CA ILE A 13 9.84 -1.21 -0.25
C ILE A 13 10.42 0.03 0.42
N ASP A 14 11.51 0.55 -0.14
CA ASP A 14 12.05 1.85 0.25
C ASP A 14 10.97 2.94 0.07
N SER A 15 10.67 3.64 1.16
CA SER A 15 9.63 4.67 1.20
C SER A 15 10.06 5.90 2.02
N PRO A 16 11.19 6.54 1.66
CA PRO A 16 11.60 7.76 2.34
C PRO A 16 10.55 8.85 2.15
N THR A 17 10.55 9.84 3.04
CA THR A 17 9.58 10.95 3.00
C THR A 17 9.62 11.62 1.62
N GLY A 18 8.45 11.72 0.97
CA GLY A 18 8.31 12.29 -0.37
C GLY A 18 8.40 11.28 -1.53
N PHE A 19 8.82 10.03 -1.27
CA PHE A 19 8.95 8.98 -2.29
C PHE A 19 8.19 7.70 -1.88
N THR A 20 6.98 7.86 -1.35
CA THR A 20 6.17 6.74 -0.83
C THR A 20 5.28 6.08 -1.88
N GLU A 21 5.31 6.54 -3.13
CA GLU A 21 4.37 6.14 -4.19
C GLU A 21 4.32 4.62 -4.39
N GLN A 22 5.48 3.96 -4.38
CA GLN A 22 5.56 2.52 -4.57
C GLN A 22 4.94 1.73 -3.41
N ALA A 23 5.19 2.15 -2.17
CA ALA A 23 4.60 1.53 -0.98
C ALA A 23 3.07 1.75 -0.95
N CYS A 24 2.61 2.95 -1.32
CA CYS A 24 1.18 3.27 -1.38
C CYS A 24 0.46 2.47 -2.48
N LYS A 25 1.06 2.31 -3.66
CA LYS A 25 0.52 1.43 -4.72
C LYS A 25 0.43 -0.02 -4.24
N TYR A 26 1.48 -0.54 -3.61
CA TYR A 26 1.48 -1.89 -3.08
C TYR A 26 0.36 -2.10 -2.05
N ALA A 27 0.22 -1.17 -1.09
CA ALA A 27 -0.83 -1.23 -0.08
C ALA A 27 -2.25 -1.22 -0.70
N ALA A 28 -2.47 -0.39 -1.73
CA ALA A 28 -3.74 -0.36 -2.45
C ALA A 28 -4.02 -1.69 -3.17
N GLU A 29 -3.05 -2.31 -3.82
CA GLU A 29 -3.25 -3.62 -4.48
C GLU A 29 -3.54 -4.74 -3.48
N VAL A 30 -2.88 -4.73 -2.31
CA VAL A 30 -3.18 -5.66 -1.22
C VAL A 30 -4.62 -5.50 -0.73
N LEU A 31 -5.05 -4.25 -0.49
CA LEU A 31 -6.41 -3.95 -0.04
C LEU A 31 -7.46 -4.37 -1.08
N LYS A 32 -7.21 -4.15 -2.38
CA LYS A 32 -8.07 -4.68 -3.47
C LYS A 32 -8.16 -6.20 -3.43
N GLY A 33 -7.04 -6.89 -3.22
CA GLY A 33 -6.99 -8.35 -3.08
C GLY A 33 -7.79 -8.87 -1.89
N TYR A 34 -8.01 -8.04 -0.86
CA TYR A 34 -8.87 -8.35 0.28
C TYR A 34 -10.35 -8.02 0.04
N GLY A 35 -10.72 -7.50 -1.14
CA GLY A 35 -12.09 -7.14 -1.50
C GLY A 35 -12.48 -5.70 -1.16
N TYR A 36 -11.54 -4.88 -0.73
CA TYR A 36 -11.77 -3.46 -0.50
C TYR A 36 -11.63 -2.62 -1.78
N SER A 37 -12.11 -1.38 -1.73
CA SER A 37 -12.01 -0.41 -2.83
C SER A 37 -11.13 0.79 -2.43
N PRO A 38 -9.80 0.61 -2.39
CA PRO A 38 -8.88 1.69 -2.03
C PRO A 38 -8.70 2.70 -3.16
N GLU A 39 -8.61 3.97 -2.79
CA GLU A 39 -8.38 5.12 -3.68
C GLU A 39 -7.04 5.79 -3.35
N LEU A 40 -6.30 6.18 -4.39
CA LEU A 40 -5.09 7.00 -4.26
C LEU A 40 -5.47 8.48 -4.34
N SER A 41 -5.06 9.25 -3.34
CA SER A 41 -5.21 10.70 -3.35
C SER A 41 -4.15 11.37 -4.23
N ASN A 42 -4.39 12.62 -4.65
CA ASN A 42 -3.42 13.44 -5.39
C ASN A 42 -2.11 13.69 -4.63
N LYS A 43 -2.08 13.45 -3.30
CA LYS A 43 -0.89 13.56 -2.46
C LYS A 43 -0.20 12.21 -2.21
N GLY A 44 -0.65 11.14 -2.87
CA GLY A 44 -0.06 9.81 -2.76
C GLY A 44 -0.50 8.99 -1.55
N ALA A 45 -1.43 9.49 -0.72
CA ALA A 45 -1.99 8.69 0.38
C ALA A 45 -3.07 7.72 -0.13
N VAL A 46 -3.20 6.57 0.54
CA VAL A 46 -4.24 5.55 0.29
C VAL A 46 -5.42 5.80 1.23
N ARG A 47 -6.63 5.87 0.69
CA ARG A 47 -7.88 5.94 1.45
C ARG A 47 -8.72 4.71 1.15
N CYS A 48 -9.35 4.15 2.17
CA CYS A 48 -10.36 3.11 2.03
C CYS A 48 -11.51 3.42 2.99
N SER A 49 -12.73 3.47 2.49
CA SER A 49 -13.96 3.76 3.25
C SER A 49 -15.00 2.66 3.08
#